data_AF-A0A917RBD0-F1
#
_entry.id   AF-A0A917RBD0-F1
#
_cell.length_a   1.000
_cell.length_b   1.000
_cell.length_c   1.000
_cell.angle_alpha   90.00
_cell.angle_beta   90.00
_cell.angle_gamma   90.00
#
_symmetry.space_group_name_H-M   'P 1'
#
loop_
_entity.id
_entity.type
_entity.pdbx_description
1 polymer ?
#
loop_
_entity_poly.entity_id
_entity_poly.type
_entity_poly.pdbx_seq_one_letter_code
_entity_poly.pdbx_strand_id
1 'polypeptide(L)'
;MPNPTEPAAVAGAAVCDLFAQELKTPVQLDDVIEQLPNIESVRFMRILTRIEDHFGIVLDDEAVFAVATVGELAQIVAEPSSGTHA
;
A
#
# COMPACT_ATOMS: atom_id res chain seq x y z
N MET A 1 26.66 5.89 0.11
CA MET A 1 25.54 5.09 0.68
C MET A 1 24.46 5.06 -0.38
N PRO A 2 23.89 3.90 -0.75
CA PRO A 2 22.66 3.92 -1.53
C PRO A 2 21.61 4.63 -0.65
N ASN A 3 21.04 5.72 -1.15
CA ASN A 3 19.87 6.31 -0.50
C ASN A 3 18.80 5.22 -0.46
N PRO A 4 18.10 5.01 0.68
CA PRO A 4 16.90 4.18 0.65
C PRO A 4 16.00 4.76 -0.44
N THR A 5 15.68 3.92 -1.42
CA THR A 5 15.05 4.24 -2.69
C THR A 5 13.94 5.29 -2.47
N GLU A 6 14.17 6.54 -2.92
CA GLU A 6 13.20 7.65 -2.86
C GLU A 6 11.75 7.24 -3.27
N PRO A 7 11.54 6.34 -4.26
CA PRO A 7 10.21 5.84 -4.60
C PRO A 7 9.48 5.15 -3.44
N ALA A 8 10.19 4.36 -2.61
CA ALA A 8 9.59 3.62 -1.52
C ALA A 8 9.16 4.53 -0.36
N ALA A 9 9.93 5.58 -0.08
CA ALA A 9 9.56 6.58 0.92
C ALA A 9 8.34 7.41 0.47
N VAL A 10 8.30 7.80 -0.81
CA VAL A 10 7.17 8.54 -1.38
C VAL A 10 5.91 7.67 -1.46
N ALA A 11 6.04 6.42 -1.93
CA ALA A 11 4.96 5.45 -1.96
C ALA A 11 4.42 5.18 -0.55
N GLY A 12 5.31 5.01 0.43
CA GLY A 12 4.94 4.83 1.84
C GLY A 12 4.07 5.97 2.37
N ALA A 13 4.50 7.23 2.15
CA ALA A 13 3.72 8.38 2.59
C ALA A 13 2.33 8.42 1.94
N ALA A 14 2.25 8.24 0.61
CA ALA A 14 0.98 8.26 -0.10
C ALA A 14 0.05 7.08 0.28
N VAL A 15 0.59 5.87 0.50
CA VAL A 15 -0.18 4.73 0.99
C VAL A 15 -0.73 5.02 2.39
N CYS A 16 0.09 5.49 3.33
CA CYS A 16 -0.38 5.90 4.67
C CYS A 16 -1.49 6.95 4.59
N ASP A 17 -1.34 7.96 3.73
CA ASP A 17 -2.34 9.01 3.53
C ASP A 17 -3.66 8.45 2.98
N LEU A 18 -3.62 7.49 2.05
CA LEU A 18 -4.83 6.86 1.49
C LEU A 18 -5.56 6.03 2.56
N PHE A 19 -4.82 5.25 3.35
CA PHE A 19 -5.38 4.54 4.50
C PHE A 19 -5.99 5.51 5.50
N ALA A 20 -5.28 6.58 5.88
CA ALA A 20 -5.76 7.55 6.85
C ALA A 20 -7.03 8.29 6.38
N GLN A 21 -7.10 8.62 5.09
CA GLN A 21 -8.30 9.23 4.49
C GLN A 21 -9.51 8.29 4.52
N GLU A 22 -9.31 7.00 4.28
CA GLU A 22 -10.38 6.01 4.28
C GLU A 22 -10.80 5.62 5.69
N LEU A 23 -9.86 5.42 6.62
CA LEU A 23 -10.11 4.98 7.99
C LEU A 23 -10.40 6.13 8.97
N LYS A 24 -10.18 7.37 8.53
CA LYS A 24 -10.32 8.59 9.35
C LYS A 24 -9.45 8.56 10.62
N THR A 25 -8.32 7.88 10.57
CA THR A 25 -7.37 7.71 11.68
C THR A 25 -5.94 7.83 11.16
N PRO A 26 -4.97 8.35 11.92
CA PRO A 26 -3.55 8.31 11.53
C PRO A 26 -3.10 6.87 11.28
N VAL A 27 -2.27 6.67 10.25
CA VAL A 27 -1.69 5.38 9.89
C VAL A 27 -0.20 5.53 9.64
N GLN A 28 0.58 4.57 10.12
CA GLN A 28 2.03 4.48 9.99
C GLN A 28 2.42 3.21 9.22
N LEU A 29 3.65 3.17 8.69
CA LEU A 29 4.13 2.03 7.91
C LEU A 29 4.21 0.73 8.74
N ASP A 30 4.51 0.84 10.03
CA ASP A 30 4.62 -0.31 10.93
C ASP A 30 3.25 -0.82 11.42
N ASP A 31 2.15 -0.16 11.04
CA ASP A 31 0.81 -0.59 11.45
C ASP A 31 0.42 -1.87 10.73
N VAL A 32 -0.06 -2.84 11.53
CA VAL A 32 -0.64 -4.08 11.03
C VAL A 32 -2.02 -3.77 10.45
N ILE A 33 -2.24 -4.08 9.17
CA ILE A 33 -3.44 -3.72 8.42
C ILE A 33 -4.71 -4.22 9.14
N GLU A 34 -4.69 -5.47 9.60
CA GLU A 34 -5.83 -6.10 10.29
C GLU A 34 -6.15 -5.47 11.66
N GLN A 35 -5.20 -4.75 12.27
CA GLN A 35 -5.39 -4.11 13.58
C GLN A 35 -5.82 -2.64 13.46
N LEU A 36 -5.88 -2.11 12.23
CA LEU A 36 -6.28 -0.74 12.00
C LEU A 36 -7.75 -0.52 12.37
N PRO A 37 -8.09 0.61 13.03
CA PRO A 37 -9.47 0.88 13.42
C PRO A 37 -10.34 1.09 12.19
N ASN A 38 -11.54 0.50 12.21
CA ASN A 38 -12.53 0.55 11.12
C ASN A 38 -12.08 -0.12 9.80
N ILE A 39 -11.01 -0.93 9.84
CA ILE A 39 -10.64 -1.76 8.71
C ILE A 39 -11.64 -2.91 8.59
N GLU A 40 -12.22 -3.05 7.41
CA GLU A 40 -13.16 -4.12 7.03
C GLU A 40 -12.81 -4.52 5.60
N SER A 41 -13.04 -5.78 5.20
CA SER A 41 -12.61 -6.28 3.89
C SER A 41 -13.08 -5.39 2.72
N VAL A 42 -14.29 -4.84 2.78
CA VAL A 42 -14.82 -3.93 1.76
C VAL A 42 -14.06 -2.60 1.72
N ARG A 43 -13.69 -2.06 2.89
CA ARG A 43 -12.93 -0.82 2.99
C ARG A 43 -11.48 -1.03 2.57
N PHE A 44 -10.90 -2.18 2.94
CA PHE A 44 -9.58 -2.58 2.49
C PHE A 44 -9.52 -2.68 0.96
N MET A 45 -10.47 -3.38 0.34
CA MET A 45 -10.58 -3.44 -1.13
C MET A 45 -10.73 -2.04 -1.76
N ARG A 46 -11.52 -1.14 -1.16
CA ARG A 46 -11.62 0.25 -1.63
C ARG A 46 -10.29 1.01 -1.53
N ILE A 47 -9.51 0.77 -0.47
CA ILE A 47 -8.18 1.35 -0.31
C ILE A 47 -7.25 0.83 -1.41
N LEU A 48 -7.24 -0.48 -1.67
CA LEU A 48 -6.42 -1.08 -2.73
C LEU A 48 -6.73 -0.48 -4.09
N THR A 49 -8.00 -0.39 -4.48
CA THR A 49 -8.40 0.24 -5.75
C THR A 49 -7.94 1.70 -5.82
N ARG A 50 -8.01 2.46 -4.73
CA ARG A 50 -7.51 3.84 -4.69
C ARG A 50 -6.00 3.93 -4.82
N ILE A 51 -5.26 2.96 -4.29
CA ILE A 51 -3.80 2.86 -4.46
C ILE A 51 -3.48 2.58 -5.93
N GLU A 52 -4.11 1.56 -6.53
CA GLU A 52 -3.97 1.24 -7.95
C GLU A 52 -4.23 2.45 -8.85
N ASP A 53 -5.35 3.16 -8.63
CA ASP A 53 -5.70 4.38 -9.37
C ASP A 53 -4.69 5.52 -9.15
N HIS A 54 -4.17 5.69 -7.93
CA HIS A 54 -3.25 6.77 -7.60
C HIS A 54 -1.86 6.58 -8.24
N PHE A 55 -1.37 5.35 -8.26
CA PHE A 55 -0.05 5.01 -8.79
C PHE A 55 -0.08 4.52 -10.24
N GLY A 56 -1.26 4.24 -10.80
CA GLY A 56 -1.43 3.70 -12.14
C GLY A 56 -0.91 2.27 -12.27
N ILE A 57 -1.05 1.46 -11.22
CA ILE A 57 -0.57 0.08 -11.14
C ILE A 57 -1.73 -0.89 -10.97
N VAL A 58 -1.44 -2.18 -11.14
CA VAL A 58 -2.34 -3.28 -10.73
C VAL A 58 -1.61 -4.05 -9.65
N LEU A 59 -2.26 -4.21 -8.50
CA LEU A 59 -1.73 -5.00 -7.40
C LEU A 59 -2.09 -6.47 -7.63
N ASP A 60 -1.11 -7.33 -7.43
CA ASP A 60 -1.33 -8.77 -7.48
C ASP A 60 -2.05 -9.23 -6.22
N ASP A 61 -3.16 -9.95 -6.37
CA ASP A 61 -3.97 -10.42 -5.26
C ASP A 61 -3.15 -11.28 -4.29
N GLU A 62 -2.30 -12.19 -4.79
CA GLU A 62 -1.48 -13.05 -3.92
C GLU A 62 -0.47 -12.23 -3.12
N ALA A 63 0.17 -11.25 -3.75
CA ALA A 63 1.09 -10.33 -3.08
C ALA A 63 0.37 -9.48 -2.03
N VAL A 64 -0.85 -9.00 -2.30
CA VAL A 64 -1.68 -8.26 -1.35
C VAL A 64 -2.15 -9.14 -0.19
N PHE A 65 -2.52 -10.40 -0.45
CA PHE A 65 -2.90 -11.32 0.62
C PHE A 65 -1.71 -11.70 1.52
N ALA A 66 -0.48 -11.58 1.02
CA ALA A 66 0.74 -11.85 1.78
C ALA A 66 1.20 -10.69 2.67
N VAL A 67 0.66 -9.47 2.51
CA VAL A 67 1.06 -8.33 3.34
C VAL A 67 0.37 -8.34 4.71
N ALA A 68 1.16 -8.10 5.74
CA ALA A 68 0.68 -7.90 7.10
C ALA A 68 0.62 -6.41 7.48
N THR A 69 1.57 -5.61 6.98
CA THR A 69 1.73 -4.21 7.37
C THR A 69 1.56 -3.23 6.20
N VAL A 70 1.24 -1.98 6.54
CA VAL A 70 1.13 -0.90 5.55
C VAL A 70 2.46 -0.65 4.83
N GLY A 71 3.58 -0.83 5.54
CA GLY A 71 4.92 -0.72 5.00
C GLY A 71 5.23 -1.78 3.94
N GLU A 72 4.84 -3.03 4.18
CA GLU A 72 5.00 -4.11 3.19
C GLU A 72 4.17 -3.83 1.93
N LEU A 73 2.93 -3.35 2.09
CA LEU A 73 2.12 -2.93 0.95
C LEU A 73 2.77 -1.78 0.18
N ALA A 74 3.34 -0.80 0.88
CA ALA A 74 4.05 0.30 0.24
C ALA A 74 5.31 -0.15 -0.52
N GLN A 75 6.00 -1.21 -0.05
CA GLN A 75 7.10 -1.80 -0.81
C GLN A 75 6.60 -2.39 -2.13
N ILE A 76 5.49 -3.14 -2.12
CA ILE A 76 4.89 -3.70 -3.34
C ILE A 76 4.52 -2.60 -4.33
N VAL A 77 3.95 -1.49 -3.84
CA VAL A 77 3.60 -0.33 -4.67
C VAL A 77 4.85 0.36 -5.26
N ALA A 78 5.94 0.40 -4.50
CA ALA A 78 7.18 1.04 -4.91
C ALA A 78 8.03 0.18 -5.85
N GLU A 79 7.81 -1.13 -5.85
CA GLU A 79 8.41 -2.03 -6.82
C GLU A 79 7.69 -1.81 -8.16
N PRO A 80 8.36 -1.25 -9.19
CA PRO A 80 7.77 -1.24 -10.51
C PRO A 80 7.58 -2.69 -10.89
N SER A 81 6.33 -3.14 -10.96
CA SER A 81 5.97 -4.41 -11.53
C SER A 81 6.65 -4.45 -12.89
N SER A 82 7.76 -5.18 -12.95
CA SER A 82 8.50 -5.42 -14.17
C SER A 82 7.63 -6.37 -14.96
N GLY A 83 6.60 -5.79 -15.58
CA GLY A 83 5.68 -6.48 -16.47
C GLY A 83 6.50 -7.02 -17.63
N THR A 84 6.97 -8.25 -17.49
CA THR A 84 7.26 -9.10 -18.64
C THR A 84 5.90 -9.42 -19.25
N HIS A 85 5.42 -8.53 -20.11
CA HIS A 85 4.56 -8.93 -21.20
C HIS A 85 5.38 -9.87 -22.08
N ALA A 86 5.15 -11.18 -21.94
CA ALA A 86 5.49 -12.18 -22.94
C ALA A 86 4.22 -12.55 -23.72
#